data_AF-A0A7H9B3X9-F1
#
_entry.id   AF-A0A7H9B3X9-F1
#
_cell.length_a   1.000
_cell.length_b   1.000
_cell.length_c   1.000
_cell.angle_alpha   90.00
_cell.angle_beta   90.00
_cell.angle_gamma   90.00
#
_symmetry.space_group_name_H-M   'P 1'
#
loop_
_entity.id
_entity.type
_entity.pdbx_description
1 polymer ?
#
loop_
_entity_poly.entity_id
_entity_poly.type
_entity_poly.pdbx_seq_one_letter_code
_entity_poly.pdbx_strand_id
1 'polypeptide(L)'
;MVALETNGNSYIHNGGETALEDVLKHDFFGTPSFLTDAGSDDTAKYGECLTLFVQGDSSRCLEEMHKHDWLNLNTLRNNRQVSNLFLGAFETVPDSLIFSTRLRESIKQVLTGDITTIFADTSELLDPSHLLEINQYYICCAKLFRTDGSKFQTETGFLESRVRKTILDFASELQDPPNHETIADLHKLVEIYVFEIQVGLQKIKPSTSLYFRLCEDVPKLAAHFQETIDTHCGKSIENLILDQLKHKQKVNTNGTRHHNHQHHDRRTQSASDATVSPNSSGIASTAATNARAESAEEPAPSSQLTTVLGVIKRRLHFFQNIHFSHQTILIILLMLLISNKSLLKLAHFPKCITEMYKRVSPQLASLLRLLSSI
;
A
#
# COMPACT_ATOMS: atom_id res chain seq x y z
N MET A 1 13.63 -36.54 51.53
CA MET A 1 12.44 -37.33 51.96
C MET A 1 11.24 -36.52 51.48
N VAL A 2 10.63 -36.87 50.34
CA VAL A 2 9.45 -37.76 50.23
C VAL A 2 8.19 -37.06 50.77
N ALA A 3 7.10 -36.85 50.02
CA ALA A 3 6.90 -36.97 48.56
C ALA A 3 5.64 -36.18 48.10
N LEU A 4 5.44 -36.17 46.78
CA LEU A 4 4.23 -35.83 46.01
C LEU A 4 2.88 -36.13 46.71
N GLU A 5 1.87 -35.33 46.37
CA GLU A 5 0.71 -35.88 45.65
C GLU A 5 0.07 -34.84 44.71
N THR A 6 -0.76 -35.28 43.78
CA THR A 6 -1.17 -34.49 42.59
C THR A 6 -2.68 -34.50 42.37
N ASN A 7 -3.25 -33.35 42.00
CA ASN A 7 -4.45 -33.26 41.17
C ASN A 7 -4.38 -31.97 40.33
N GLY A 8 -4.73 -31.94 39.04
CA GLY A 8 -5.23 -33.02 38.19
C GLY A 8 -6.64 -32.76 37.67
N ASN A 9 -6.85 -31.69 36.91
CA ASN A 9 -8.07 -31.52 36.13
C ASN A 9 -7.75 -30.85 34.79
N SER A 10 -8.00 -31.56 33.71
CA SER A 10 -7.67 -31.14 32.34
C SER A 10 -8.85 -30.45 31.68
N TYR A 11 -8.69 -29.18 31.28
CA TYR A 11 -9.58 -28.56 30.31
C TYR A 11 -9.01 -28.75 28.90
N ILE A 12 -9.83 -29.31 28.01
CA ILE A 12 -9.49 -29.52 26.60
C ILE A 12 -9.58 -28.16 25.91
N HIS A 13 -8.42 -27.60 25.53
CA HIS A 13 -8.38 -26.37 24.74
C HIS A 13 -8.79 -26.67 23.29
N ASN A 14 -9.76 -25.93 22.76
CA ASN A 14 -10.07 -25.96 21.33
C ASN A 14 -8.89 -25.35 20.56
N GLY A 15 -8.16 -26.18 19.81
CA GLY A 15 -6.96 -25.76 19.07
C GLY A 15 -7.29 -25.05 17.76
N GLY A 16 -7.89 -23.87 17.83
CA GLY A 16 -8.25 -23.07 16.64
C GLY A 16 -7.99 -21.56 16.79
N GLU A 17 -8.36 -20.96 17.93
CA GLU A 17 -8.38 -19.50 18.09
C GLU A 17 -6.97 -18.93 18.43
N THR A 18 -6.23 -19.60 19.31
CA THR A 18 -4.98 -19.07 19.89
C THR A 18 -3.89 -18.75 18.85
N ALA A 19 -3.86 -19.45 17.71
CA ALA A 19 -2.80 -19.28 16.71
C ALA A 19 -2.83 -17.92 15.99
N LEU A 20 -4.00 -17.27 15.91
CA LEU A 20 -4.11 -15.89 15.42
C LEU A 20 -3.85 -14.91 16.57
N GLU A 21 -4.46 -15.15 17.73
CA GLU A 21 -4.38 -14.25 18.88
C GLU A 21 -2.96 -14.15 19.47
N ASP A 22 -2.15 -15.21 19.42
CA ASP A 22 -0.75 -15.19 19.83
C ASP A 22 0.16 -14.47 18.82
N VAL A 23 -0.24 -14.41 17.53
CA VAL A 23 0.42 -13.55 16.54
C VAL A 23 0.03 -12.08 16.75
N LEU A 24 -1.21 -11.82 17.17
CA LEU A 24 -1.72 -10.48 17.50
C LEU A 24 -1.28 -9.98 18.89
N LYS A 25 -0.58 -10.78 19.69
CA LYS A 25 0.06 -10.36 20.96
C LYS A 25 1.48 -9.81 20.78
N HIS A 26 2.08 -9.92 19.59
CA HIS A 26 3.37 -9.30 19.34
C HIS A 26 3.29 -7.77 19.42
N ASP A 27 4.44 -7.16 19.67
CA ASP A 27 4.63 -5.83 20.28
C ASP A 27 4.08 -4.65 19.46
N PHE A 28 3.68 -4.89 18.21
CA PHE A 28 3.03 -3.92 17.32
C PHE A 28 1.52 -3.74 17.61
N PHE A 29 0.87 -4.72 18.22
CA PHE A 29 -0.59 -4.74 18.45
C PHE A 29 -0.95 -4.67 19.93
N GLY A 30 -0.24 -5.38 20.81
CA GLY A 30 -0.36 -5.29 22.28
C GLY A 30 -1.75 -5.62 22.87
N THR A 31 -1.88 -5.53 24.19
CA THR A 31 -3.19 -5.50 24.88
C THR A 31 -3.65 -4.06 25.04
N PRO A 32 -4.78 -3.62 24.46
CA PRO A 32 -5.20 -2.23 24.52
C PRO A 32 -5.52 -1.72 25.92
N SER A 33 -4.96 -0.55 26.26
CA SER A 33 -5.06 0.09 27.59
C SER A 33 -6.48 0.49 28.00
N PHE A 34 -7.43 0.46 27.06
CA PHE A 34 -8.85 0.68 27.34
C PHE A 34 -9.61 -0.63 27.61
N LEU A 35 -9.13 -1.78 27.11
CA LEU A 35 -9.76 -3.10 27.27
C LEU A 35 -9.44 -3.78 28.62
N THR A 36 -8.70 -3.09 29.49
CA THR A 36 -8.57 -3.45 30.91
C THR A 36 -9.73 -2.91 31.77
N ASP A 37 -10.49 -1.91 31.28
CA ASP A 37 -11.69 -1.36 31.94
C ASP A 37 -12.96 -1.52 31.09
N ALA A 38 -12.87 -1.44 29.76
CA ALA A 38 -13.96 -1.77 28.86
C ALA A 38 -14.20 -3.29 28.82
N GLY A 39 -15.47 -3.69 28.88
CA GLY A 39 -15.85 -5.10 28.94
C GLY A 39 -15.46 -5.90 27.68
N SER A 40 -15.47 -7.23 27.80
CA SER A 40 -15.03 -8.19 26.78
C SER A 40 -15.67 -8.03 25.38
N ASP A 41 -16.78 -7.33 25.29
CA ASP A 41 -17.48 -6.95 24.05
C ASP A 41 -16.62 -6.05 23.15
N ASP A 42 -15.93 -5.04 23.68
CA ASP A 42 -15.05 -4.18 22.87
C ASP A 42 -13.76 -4.89 22.45
N THR A 43 -13.29 -5.85 23.25
CA THR A 43 -12.19 -6.76 22.89
C THR A 43 -12.57 -7.62 21.69
N ALA A 44 -13.78 -8.19 21.68
CA ALA A 44 -14.30 -8.99 20.58
C ALA A 44 -14.43 -8.17 19.29
N LYS A 45 -14.99 -6.95 19.36
CA LYS A 45 -15.08 -6.01 18.22
C LYS A 45 -13.72 -5.66 17.64
N TYR A 46 -12.71 -5.45 18.50
CA TYR A 46 -11.36 -5.11 18.04
C TYR A 46 -10.71 -6.32 17.35
N GLY A 47 -10.90 -7.51 17.92
CA GLY A 47 -10.54 -8.78 17.31
C GLY A 47 -11.20 -9.01 15.94
N GLU A 48 -12.49 -8.69 15.76
CA GLU A 48 -13.18 -8.78 14.46
C GLU A 48 -12.58 -7.81 13.44
N CYS A 49 -12.45 -6.52 13.80
CA CYS A 49 -11.90 -5.51 12.90
C CYS A 49 -10.46 -5.85 12.47
N LEU A 50 -9.62 -6.28 13.43
CA LEU A 50 -8.24 -6.69 13.20
C LEU A 50 -8.16 -7.98 12.36
N THR A 51 -9.06 -8.94 12.57
CA THR A 51 -9.17 -10.15 11.76
C THR A 51 -9.52 -9.82 10.29
N LEU A 52 -10.48 -8.92 10.05
CA LEU A 52 -10.83 -8.46 8.70
C LEU A 52 -9.64 -7.78 8.02
N PHE A 53 -8.89 -6.94 8.75
CA PHE A 53 -7.68 -6.30 8.23
C PHE A 53 -6.58 -7.31 7.88
N VAL A 54 -6.32 -8.31 8.74
CA VAL A 54 -5.32 -9.37 8.50
C VAL A 54 -5.72 -10.29 7.34
N GLN A 55 -7.01 -10.60 7.18
CA GLN A 55 -7.55 -11.28 6.00
C GLN A 55 -7.46 -10.42 4.73
N GLY A 56 -7.21 -9.11 4.88
CA GLY A 56 -7.02 -8.17 3.79
C GLY A 56 -8.31 -7.55 3.26
N ASP A 57 -9.43 -7.69 3.96
CA ASP A 57 -10.68 -6.97 3.71
C ASP A 57 -10.70 -5.65 4.50
N SER A 58 -9.74 -4.80 4.14
CA SER A 58 -9.53 -3.49 4.76
C SER A 58 -10.71 -2.53 4.54
N SER A 59 -11.52 -2.75 3.49
CA SER A 59 -12.74 -2.00 3.25
C SER A 59 -13.82 -2.33 4.28
N ARG A 60 -14.07 -3.63 4.52
CA ARG A 60 -15.04 -4.05 5.54
C ARG A 60 -14.56 -3.72 6.94
N CYS A 61 -13.27 -3.88 7.24
CA CYS A 61 -12.67 -3.43 8.50
C CYS A 61 -13.09 -1.99 8.86
N LEU A 62 -12.98 -1.05 7.91
CA LEU A 62 -13.36 0.35 8.12
C LEU A 62 -14.87 0.56 8.30
N GLU A 63 -15.72 -0.18 7.58
CA GLU A 63 -17.19 -0.12 7.80
C GLU A 63 -17.61 -0.78 9.13
N GLU A 64 -16.91 -1.79 9.66
CA GLU A 64 -17.15 -2.30 11.03
C GLU A 64 -16.67 -1.30 12.10
N MET A 65 -15.45 -0.75 11.97
CA MET A 65 -14.94 0.32 12.86
C MET A 65 -15.87 1.55 12.87
N HIS A 66 -16.57 1.83 11.76
CA HIS A 66 -17.59 2.88 11.70
C HIS A 66 -18.85 2.53 12.51
N LYS A 67 -19.34 1.29 12.43
CA LYS A 67 -20.51 0.82 13.20
C LYS A 67 -20.26 0.76 14.70
N HIS A 68 -18.99 0.65 15.11
CA HIS A 68 -18.58 0.74 16.52
C HIS A 68 -18.34 2.19 16.98
N ASP A 69 -18.68 3.18 16.15
CA ASP A 69 -18.46 4.62 16.37
C ASP A 69 -16.99 5.03 16.62
N TRP A 70 -16.03 4.15 16.32
CA TRP A 70 -14.60 4.37 16.62
C TRP A 70 -13.93 5.39 15.70
N LEU A 71 -14.50 5.67 14.54
CA LEU A 71 -13.96 6.62 13.56
C LEU A 71 -14.35 8.08 13.89
N ASN A 72 -14.09 8.48 15.14
CA ASN A 72 -14.25 9.85 15.64
C ASN A 72 -12.95 10.34 16.29
N LEU A 73 -12.77 11.67 16.32
CA LEU A 73 -11.55 12.31 16.83
C LEU A 73 -11.21 11.95 18.29
N ASN A 74 -12.21 11.77 19.16
CA ASN A 74 -11.95 11.48 20.56
C ASN A 74 -11.53 10.03 20.78
N THR A 75 -12.12 9.06 20.07
CA THR A 75 -11.65 7.67 20.15
C THR A 75 -10.26 7.54 19.56
N LEU A 76 -10.01 8.07 18.35
CA LEU A 76 -8.73 7.90 17.67
C LEU A 76 -7.58 8.60 18.41
N ARG A 77 -7.79 9.80 18.97
CA ARG A 77 -6.76 10.51 19.75
C ARG A 77 -6.36 9.79 21.03
N ASN A 78 -7.31 9.12 21.69
CA ASN A 78 -7.07 8.46 22.97
C ASN A 78 -6.73 6.95 22.83
N ASN A 79 -6.61 6.43 21.60
CA ASN A 79 -6.50 4.98 21.35
C ASN A 79 -5.60 4.67 20.15
N ARG A 80 -4.29 4.61 20.42
CA ARG A 80 -3.22 4.37 19.43
C ARG A 80 -3.41 3.09 18.60
N GLN A 81 -3.99 2.03 19.18
CA GLN A 81 -4.25 0.77 18.46
C GLN A 81 -5.42 0.87 17.47
N VAL A 82 -6.45 1.66 17.81
CA VAL A 82 -7.58 1.93 16.91
C VAL A 82 -7.17 2.95 15.84
N SER A 83 -6.33 3.94 16.15
CA SER A 83 -5.77 4.83 15.12
C SER A 83 -4.84 4.09 14.15
N ASN A 84 -3.97 3.20 14.63
CA ASN A 84 -3.05 2.45 13.78
C ASN A 84 -3.79 1.44 12.89
N LEU A 85 -4.82 0.77 13.41
CA LEU A 85 -5.71 -0.09 12.62
C LEU A 85 -6.47 0.73 11.56
N PHE A 86 -6.99 1.91 11.92
CA PHE A 86 -7.66 2.82 11.00
C PHE A 86 -6.72 3.27 9.86
N LEU A 87 -5.51 3.74 10.19
CA LEU A 87 -4.54 4.21 9.20
C LEU A 87 -4.07 3.08 8.28
N GLY A 88 -3.70 1.91 8.82
CA GLY A 88 -3.28 0.76 8.02
C GLY A 88 -4.41 0.23 7.10
N ALA A 89 -5.64 0.17 7.60
CA ALA A 89 -6.79 -0.20 6.80
C ALA A 89 -7.10 0.86 5.72
N PHE A 90 -7.04 2.15 6.05
CA PHE A 90 -7.26 3.21 5.06
C PHE A 90 -6.15 3.31 4.03
N GLU A 91 -4.87 3.08 4.35
CA GLU A 91 -3.78 3.12 3.36
C GLU A 91 -3.91 2.01 2.31
N THR A 92 -4.45 0.85 2.69
CA THR A 92 -4.52 -0.34 1.82
C THR A 92 -5.71 -0.37 0.86
N VAL A 93 -6.84 0.29 1.15
CA VAL A 93 -8.02 0.31 0.25
C VAL A 93 -7.75 1.11 -1.04
N PRO A 94 -7.87 0.56 -2.26
CA PRO A 94 -7.35 1.23 -3.47
C PRO A 94 -8.04 2.55 -3.84
N ASP A 95 -9.33 2.71 -3.52
CA ASP A 95 -10.13 3.91 -3.81
C ASP A 95 -11.07 4.22 -2.64
N SER A 96 -11.04 5.46 -2.12
CA SER A 96 -11.90 5.92 -1.03
C SER A 96 -13.32 6.32 -1.48
N LEU A 97 -13.64 6.27 -2.78
CA LEU A 97 -15.01 6.40 -3.28
C LEU A 97 -15.89 5.18 -2.98
N ILE A 98 -15.30 4.03 -2.62
CA ILE A 98 -16.02 2.79 -2.30
C ILE A 98 -16.85 2.92 -1.01
N PHE A 99 -16.41 3.74 -0.06
CA PHE A 99 -17.04 3.88 1.25
C PHE A 99 -18.42 4.55 1.21
N SER A 100 -19.30 4.16 2.13
CA SER A 100 -20.56 4.85 2.38
C SER A 100 -20.36 6.35 2.66
N THR A 101 -21.34 7.21 2.32
CA THR A 101 -21.19 8.67 2.47
C THR A 101 -20.85 9.08 3.91
N ARG A 102 -21.47 8.43 4.90
CA ARG A 102 -21.24 8.67 6.33
C ARG A 102 -19.81 8.30 6.74
N LEU A 103 -19.32 7.11 6.35
CA LEU A 103 -17.94 6.71 6.59
C LEU A 103 -16.97 7.73 5.96
N ARG A 104 -17.26 8.16 4.73
CA ARG A 104 -16.44 9.14 4.01
C ARG A 104 -16.44 10.53 4.67
N GLU A 105 -17.52 10.90 5.35
CA GLU A 105 -17.62 12.12 6.16
C GLU A 105 -16.84 11.99 7.48
N SER A 106 -16.97 10.87 8.21
CA SER A 106 -16.16 10.57 9.39
C SER A 106 -14.65 10.58 9.08
N ILE A 107 -14.23 9.93 7.99
CA ILE A 107 -12.83 9.92 7.53
C ILE A 107 -12.30 11.35 7.28
N LYS A 108 -13.12 12.25 6.74
CA LYS A 108 -12.74 13.65 6.47
C LYS A 108 -12.62 14.51 7.73
N GLN A 109 -13.34 14.18 8.80
CA GLN A 109 -13.20 14.86 10.09
C GLN A 109 -11.86 14.50 10.78
N VAL A 110 -11.26 13.37 10.44
CA VAL A 110 -10.00 12.86 11.00
C VAL A 110 -8.80 13.24 10.12
N LEU A 111 -8.84 12.93 8.83
CA LEU A 111 -7.73 13.13 7.89
C LEU A 111 -7.71 14.57 7.33
N THR A 112 -7.56 15.55 8.22
CA THR A 112 -7.53 16.99 7.91
C THR A 112 -6.15 17.49 7.47
N GLY A 113 -5.10 16.69 7.67
CA GLY A 113 -3.70 17.11 7.53
C GLY A 113 -3.11 17.73 8.80
N ASP A 114 -3.90 17.92 9.86
CA ASP A 114 -3.37 18.26 11.19
C ASP A 114 -3.16 17.00 12.04
N ILE A 115 -1.89 16.61 12.20
CA ILE A 115 -1.49 15.40 12.93
C ILE A 115 -2.01 15.35 14.39
N THR A 116 -2.33 16.50 14.99
CA THR A 116 -2.97 16.58 16.32
C THR A 116 -4.40 16.03 16.36
N THR A 117 -4.99 15.67 15.22
CA THR A 117 -6.25 14.90 15.16
C THR A 117 -6.11 13.46 15.67
N ILE A 118 -4.90 12.90 15.63
CA ILE A 118 -4.57 11.54 16.13
C ILE A 118 -3.63 11.60 17.34
N PHE A 119 -2.72 12.56 17.40
CA PHE A 119 -1.80 12.70 18.53
C PHE A 119 -2.40 13.56 19.63
N ALA A 120 -2.30 13.10 20.88
CA ALA A 120 -2.92 13.75 22.04
C ALA A 120 -2.02 14.85 22.59
N ASP A 121 -0.72 14.57 22.74
CA ASP A 121 0.29 15.56 23.08
C ASP A 121 1.12 15.92 21.85
N THR A 122 1.43 17.20 21.71
CA THR A 122 2.38 17.70 20.72
C THR A 122 3.83 17.31 21.02
N SER A 123 4.17 16.87 22.23
CA SER A 123 5.51 16.37 22.56
C SER A 123 5.83 15.03 21.88
N GLU A 124 4.83 14.15 21.72
CA GLU A 124 4.93 12.86 21.01
C GLU A 124 5.32 13.02 19.53
N LEU A 125 5.02 14.18 18.93
CA LEU A 125 5.26 14.47 17.51
C LEU A 125 6.73 14.60 17.12
N LEU A 126 7.65 14.68 18.08
CA LEU A 126 9.10 14.77 17.86
C LEU A 126 9.85 13.50 18.29
N ASP A 127 9.20 12.55 18.95
CA ASP A 127 9.82 11.26 19.25
C ASP A 127 9.93 10.42 17.96
N PRO A 128 11.15 9.99 17.56
CA PRO A 128 11.35 9.12 16.41
C PRO A 128 10.51 7.83 16.42
N SER A 129 10.09 7.33 17.59
CA SER A 129 9.25 6.11 17.70
C SER A 129 7.88 6.25 17.02
N HIS A 130 7.42 7.47 16.79
CA HIS A 130 6.14 7.78 16.17
C HIS A 130 6.23 8.19 14.68
N LEU A 131 7.43 8.35 14.12
CA LEU A 131 7.60 8.87 12.75
C LEU A 131 6.94 7.98 11.68
N LEU A 132 6.90 6.66 11.91
CA LEU A 132 6.15 5.69 11.09
C LEU A 132 4.62 5.96 11.07
N GLU A 133 4.03 6.31 12.21
CA GLU A 133 2.60 6.60 12.34
C GLU A 133 2.25 7.95 11.72
N ILE A 134 3.15 8.93 11.89
CA ILE A 134 3.08 10.25 11.25
C ILE A 134 3.17 10.10 9.72
N ASN A 135 4.07 9.24 9.22
CA ASN A 135 4.13 8.85 7.81
C ASN A 135 2.80 8.25 7.31
N GLN A 136 2.23 7.29 8.05
CA GLN A 136 0.94 6.67 7.73
C GLN A 136 -0.21 7.69 7.70
N TYR A 137 -0.26 8.63 8.65
CA TYR A 137 -1.26 9.71 8.65
C TYR A 137 -1.15 10.59 7.39
N TYR A 138 0.06 11.04 7.05
CA TYR A 138 0.25 11.97 5.94
C TYR A 138 0.02 11.31 4.56
N ILE A 139 0.37 10.03 4.36
CA ILE A 139 -0.01 9.31 3.13
C ILE A 139 -1.53 9.10 3.06
N CYS A 140 -2.21 8.87 4.18
CA CYS A 140 -3.68 8.75 4.22
C CYS A 140 -4.36 10.08 3.87
N CYS A 141 -3.90 11.21 4.42
CA CYS A 141 -4.38 12.55 4.05
C CYS A 141 -4.15 12.84 2.56
N ALA A 142 -2.92 12.61 2.06
CA ALA A 142 -2.58 12.86 0.66
C ALA A 142 -3.38 11.99 -0.32
N LYS A 143 -3.74 10.77 0.10
CA LYS A 143 -4.60 9.86 -0.65
C LYS A 143 -6.05 10.34 -0.67
N LEU A 144 -6.61 10.75 0.47
CA LEU A 144 -7.98 11.27 0.56
C LEU A 144 -8.17 12.52 -0.32
N PHE A 145 -7.26 13.50 -0.20
CA PHE A 145 -7.34 14.76 -0.95
C PHE A 145 -7.23 14.53 -2.46
N ARG A 146 -6.47 13.51 -2.89
CA ARG A 146 -6.35 13.12 -4.31
C ARG A 146 -7.66 12.63 -4.90
N THR A 147 -8.48 11.92 -4.11
CA THR A 147 -9.73 11.32 -4.55
C THR A 147 -10.88 12.34 -4.65
N ASP A 148 -10.97 13.28 -3.70
CA ASP A 148 -12.01 14.33 -3.68
C ASP A 148 -11.70 15.56 -4.56
N GLY A 149 -10.48 15.64 -5.10
CA GLY A 149 -10.11 16.60 -6.15
C GLY A 149 -10.00 18.05 -5.66
N SER A 150 -10.54 19.00 -6.44
CA SER A 150 -10.36 20.45 -6.21
C SER A 150 -10.97 20.98 -4.91
N LYS A 151 -11.76 20.17 -4.19
CA LYS A 151 -12.36 20.54 -2.90
C LYS A 151 -11.33 20.80 -1.80
N PHE A 152 -10.14 20.22 -1.90
CA PHE A 152 -9.10 20.28 -0.87
C PHE A 152 -7.88 21.12 -1.26
N GLN A 153 -8.04 22.21 -2.03
CA GLN A 153 -6.90 23.04 -2.46
C GLN A 153 -6.22 23.77 -1.29
N THR A 154 -6.99 24.35 -0.36
CA THR A 154 -6.47 25.04 0.82
C THR A 154 -5.76 24.07 1.76
N GLU A 155 -6.40 22.92 1.97
CA GLU A 155 -5.99 21.81 2.82
C GLU A 155 -4.74 21.12 2.25
N THR A 156 -4.59 21.07 0.92
CA THR A 156 -3.36 20.62 0.25
C THR A 156 -2.18 21.56 0.53
N GLY A 157 -2.41 22.87 0.61
CA GLY A 157 -1.38 23.84 1.01
C GLY A 157 -1.01 23.71 2.49
N PHE A 158 -2.01 23.53 3.36
CA PHE A 158 -1.82 23.28 4.78
C PHE A 158 -1.04 21.98 5.05
N LEU A 159 -1.43 20.88 4.39
CA LEU A 159 -0.75 19.57 4.46
C LEU A 159 0.70 19.67 3.97
N GLU A 160 0.97 20.37 2.86
CA GLU A 160 2.33 20.63 2.37
C GLU A 160 3.20 21.32 3.43
N SER A 161 2.66 22.36 4.07
CA SER A 161 3.39 23.14 5.05
C SER A 161 3.54 22.43 6.39
N ARG A 162 2.56 21.60 6.80
CA ARG A 162 2.68 20.69 7.93
C ARG A 162 3.77 19.65 7.69
N VAL A 163 3.78 18.97 6.55
CA VAL A 163 4.78 17.94 6.22
C VAL A 163 6.18 18.55 6.07
N ARG A 164 6.36 19.71 5.40
CA ARG A 164 7.67 20.40 5.38
C ARG A 164 8.15 20.73 6.79
N LYS A 165 7.27 21.22 7.67
CA LYS A 165 7.65 21.50 9.06
C LYS A 165 8.09 20.22 9.77
N THR A 166 7.34 19.12 9.67
CA THR A 166 7.74 17.85 10.30
C THR A 166 9.10 17.35 9.78
N ILE A 167 9.38 17.49 8.48
CA ILE A 167 10.71 17.18 7.91
C ILE A 167 11.80 18.08 8.52
N LEU A 168 11.53 19.39 8.67
CA LEU A 168 12.46 20.34 9.27
C LEU A 168 12.76 20.01 10.74
N ASP A 169 11.73 19.73 11.53
CA ASP A 169 11.87 19.45 12.96
C ASP A 169 12.71 18.17 13.17
N PHE A 170 12.35 17.04 12.53
CA PHE A 170 13.09 15.79 12.62
C PHE A 170 14.52 15.86 12.02
N ALA A 171 14.74 16.59 10.93
CA ALA A 171 16.08 16.79 10.38
C ALA A 171 16.96 17.71 11.25
N SER A 172 16.35 18.59 12.06
CA SER A 172 17.07 19.46 12.97
C SER A 172 17.59 18.71 14.19
N GLU A 173 16.79 17.80 14.74
CA GLU A 173 17.08 16.99 15.94
C GLU A 173 17.82 15.68 15.66
N LEU A 174 18.06 15.34 14.38
CA LEU A 174 18.82 14.17 13.98
C LEU A 174 20.24 14.18 14.60
N GLN A 175 20.59 13.09 15.27
CA GLN A 175 21.89 12.89 15.92
C GLN A 175 23.00 12.60 14.89
N ASP A 176 24.26 12.72 15.33
CA ASP A 176 25.44 12.36 14.55
C ASP A 176 26.33 11.40 15.39
N PRO A 177 26.49 10.12 15.00
CA PRO A 177 25.87 9.47 13.84
C PRO A 177 24.35 9.23 14.02
N PRO A 178 23.56 9.33 12.94
CA PRO A 178 22.09 9.19 13.01
C PRO A 178 21.61 7.74 13.09
N ASN A 179 20.44 7.50 13.72
CA ASN A 179 19.78 6.19 13.73
C ASN A 179 19.24 5.85 12.33
N HIS A 180 19.64 4.70 11.79
CA HIS A 180 19.22 4.21 10.47
C HIS A 180 17.69 4.06 10.34
N GLU A 181 16.98 3.69 11.40
CA GLU A 181 15.50 3.57 11.38
C GLU A 181 14.86 4.95 11.21
N THR A 182 15.27 5.92 12.03
CA THR A 182 14.81 7.31 11.94
C THR A 182 15.12 7.93 10.58
N ILE A 183 16.27 7.62 9.97
CA ILE A 183 16.59 8.08 8.61
C ILE A 183 15.67 7.42 7.57
N ALA A 184 15.38 6.13 7.70
CA ALA A 184 14.51 5.41 6.76
C ALA A 184 13.08 5.98 6.78
N ASP A 185 12.54 6.28 7.97
CA ASP A 185 11.25 6.92 8.11
C ASP A 185 11.27 8.42 7.71
N LEU A 186 12.36 9.15 7.95
CA LEU A 186 12.51 10.53 7.45
C LEU A 186 12.61 10.57 5.91
N HIS A 187 13.33 9.62 5.29
CA HIS A 187 13.32 9.41 3.85
C HIS A 187 11.90 9.12 3.34
N LYS A 188 11.12 8.33 4.09
CA LYS A 188 9.73 8.06 3.73
C LYS A 188 8.84 9.30 3.79
N LEU A 189 9.06 10.19 4.77
CA LEU A 189 8.37 11.47 4.87
C LEU A 189 8.72 12.39 3.68
N VAL A 190 9.98 12.39 3.25
CA VAL A 190 10.44 13.12 2.06
C VAL A 190 9.85 12.53 0.76
N GLU A 191 9.70 11.21 0.64
CA GLU A 191 8.95 10.61 -0.49
C GLU A 191 7.50 11.10 -0.54
N ILE A 192 6.81 11.16 0.61
CA ILE A 192 5.42 11.63 0.70
C ILE A 192 5.33 13.10 0.26
N TYR A 193 6.20 13.97 0.78
CA TYR A 193 6.26 15.38 0.40
C TYR A 193 6.49 15.58 -1.10
N VAL A 194 7.55 14.97 -1.66
CA VAL A 194 7.98 15.19 -3.04
C VAL A 194 7.03 14.53 -4.04
N PHE A 195 6.68 13.25 -3.84
CA PHE A 195 5.95 12.48 -4.85
C PHE A 195 4.44 12.49 -4.66
N GLU A 196 3.95 12.46 -3.43
CA GLU A 196 2.51 12.31 -3.17
C GLU A 196 1.80 13.66 -2.98
N ILE A 197 2.49 14.66 -2.42
CA ILE A 197 1.97 16.03 -2.24
C ILE A 197 2.37 16.95 -3.40
N GLN A 198 3.64 17.30 -3.55
CA GLN A 198 4.10 18.28 -4.57
C GLN A 198 3.78 17.81 -6.00
N VAL A 199 4.18 16.59 -6.37
CA VAL A 199 3.82 16.00 -7.68
C VAL A 199 2.37 15.48 -7.69
N GLY A 200 1.96 14.75 -6.65
CA GLY A 200 0.71 13.98 -6.66
C GLY A 200 -0.57 14.79 -6.43
N LEU A 201 -0.56 15.78 -5.52
CA LEU A 201 -1.70 16.67 -5.27
C LEU A 201 -1.59 17.97 -6.06
N GLN A 202 -0.52 18.73 -5.84
CA GLN A 202 -0.31 20.06 -6.41
C GLN A 202 0.01 20.05 -7.92
N LYS A 203 0.18 18.85 -8.50
CA LYS A 203 0.46 18.60 -9.93
C LYS A 203 1.73 19.27 -10.46
N ILE A 204 2.67 19.57 -9.57
CA ILE A 204 3.95 20.19 -9.95
C ILE A 204 4.74 19.18 -10.78
N LYS A 205 5.36 19.65 -11.87
CA LYS A 205 6.08 18.79 -12.81
C LYS A 205 7.30 18.15 -12.11
N PRO A 206 7.50 16.82 -12.18
CA PRO A 206 8.66 16.16 -11.60
C PRO A 206 9.98 16.75 -12.13
N SER A 207 10.82 17.22 -11.20
CA SER A 207 12.18 17.71 -11.45
C SER A 207 13.04 17.56 -10.19
N THR A 208 14.35 17.41 -10.35
CA THR A 208 15.31 17.31 -9.23
C THR A 208 15.31 18.54 -8.32
N SER A 209 14.94 19.71 -8.86
CA SER A 209 14.78 20.96 -8.10
C SER A 209 13.70 20.92 -7.01
N LEU A 210 12.77 19.96 -7.02
CA LEU A 210 11.80 19.79 -5.92
C LEU A 210 12.49 19.27 -4.65
N TYR A 211 13.47 18.38 -4.79
CA TYR A 211 14.30 17.91 -3.68
C TYR A 211 15.28 18.99 -3.24
N PHE A 212 16.00 19.62 -4.19
CA PHE A 212 16.99 20.65 -3.81
C PHE A 212 16.35 21.85 -3.10
N ARG A 213 15.14 22.29 -3.49
CA ARG A 213 14.41 23.32 -2.73
C ARG A 213 14.05 22.87 -1.32
N LEU A 214 13.66 21.61 -1.12
CA LEU A 214 13.42 21.08 0.23
C LEU A 214 14.71 21.11 1.06
N CYS A 215 15.89 20.89 0.46
CA CYS A 215 17.18 21.01 1.16
C CYS A 215 17.65 22.47 1.36
N GLU A 216 17.12 23.44 0.59
CA GLU A 216 17.25 24.88 0.86
C GLU A 216 16.34 25.30 2.04
N ASP A 217 15.10 24.80 2.07
CA ASP A 217 14.14 24.99 3.17
C ASP A 217 14.53 24.25 4.46
N VAL A 218 15.24 23.12 4.35
CA VAL A 218 15.63 22.22 5.45
C VAL A 218 17.15 21.99 5.44
N PRO A 219 17.92 22.78 6.22
CA PRO A 219 19.34 22.56 6.45
C PRO A 219 19.66 21.14 6.98
N LYS A 220 20.91 20.70 6.80
CA LYS A 220 21.43 19.34 7.09
C LYS A 220 20.83 18.19 6.27
N LEU A 221 19.58 18.24 5.82
CA LEU A 221 18.88 17.11 5.19
C LEU A 221 19.69 16.45 4.06
N ALA A 222 20.27 17.26 3.17
CA ALA A 222 21.11 16.78 2.08
C ALA A 222 22.37 16.03 2.56
N ALA A 223 23.04 16.50 3.64
CA ALA A 223 24.23 15.85 4.18
C ALA A 223 23.89 14.45 4.70
N HIS A 224 22.88 14.34 5.58
CA HIS A 224 22.42 13.06 6.12
C HIS A 224 21.97 12.08 5.01
N PHE A 225 21.29 12.57 3.95
CA PHE A 225 20.83 11.73 2.84
C PHE A 225 21.92 11.43 1.79
N GLN A 226 23.00 12.21 1.74
CA GLN A 226 24.18 11.94 0.90
C GLN A 226 25.11 10.92 1.57
N GLU A 227 25.27 10.99 2.88
CA GLU A 227 26.14 10.11 3.68
C GLU A 227 25.50 8.75 3.99
N THR A 228 24.17 8.71 4.19
CA THR A 228 23.45 7.44 4.43
C THR A 228 23.30 6.63 3.14
N ILE A 229 23.92 5.45 3.11
CA ILE A 229 23.83 4.47 2.01
C ILE A 229 22.71 3.45 2.29
N ASP A 230 21.77 3.32 1.36
CA ASP A 230 20.77 2.26 1.35
C ASP A 230 21.43 0.88 1.15
N THR A 231 21.19 -0.03 2.09
CA THR A 231 21.84 -1.35 2.15
C THR A 231 21.35 -2.34 1.10
N HIS A 232 20.23 -2.08 0.42
CA HIS A 232 19.66 -2.95 -0.61
C HIS A 232 20.19 -2.63 -2.02
N CYS A 233 20.57 -1.38 -2.29
CA CYS A 233 21.01 -0.93 -3.61
C CYS A 233 22.41 -0.30 -3.65
N GLY A 234 23.04 -0.02 -2.51
CA GLY A 234 24.38 0.56 -2.42
C GLY A 234 24.49 2.02 -2.91
N LYS A 235 23.36 2.75 -2.94
CA LYS A 235 23.30 4.19 -3.27
C LYS A 235 23.00 5.02 -2.03
N SER A 236 23.40 6.29 -2.03
CA SER A 236 22.88 7.22 -1.04
C SER A 236 21.38 7.48 -1.23
N ILE A 237 20.69 7.81 -0.14
CA ILE A 237 19.26 8.11 -0.13
C ILE A 237 18.93 9.28 -1.08
N GLU A 238 19.77 10.31 -1.10
CA GLU A 238 19.65 11.41 -2.07
C GLU A 238 19.60 10.89 -3.52
N ASN A 239 20.51 9.98 -3.88
CA ASN A 239 20.57 9.44 -5.24
C ASN A 239 19.33 8.61 -5.60
N LEU A 240 18.68 7.95 -4.63
CA LEU A 240 17.39 7.28 -4.84
C LEU A 240 16.28 8.28 -5.17
N ILE A 241 16.13 9.35 -4.38
CA ILE A 241 15.12 10.40 -4.61
C ILE A 241 15.35 11.07 -5.97
N LEU A 242 16.60 11.44 -6.28
CA LEU A 242 16.97 12.07 -7.54
C LEU A 242 16.73 11.16 -8.75
N ASP A 243 17.04 9.86 -8.66
CA ASP A 243 16.78 8.92 -9.75
C ASP A 243 15.28 8.65 -9.95
N GLN A 244 14.48 8.58 -8.88
CA GLN A 244 13.02 8.51 -8.97
C GLN A 244 12.42 9.75 -9.65
N LEU A 245 12.92 10.96 -9.33
CA LEU A 245 12.52 12.21 -9.98
C LEU A 245 12.88 12.21 -11.48
N LYS A 246 14.13 11.86 -11.84
CA LYS A 246 14.58 11.73 -13.24
C LYS A 246 13.72 10.72 -14.01
N HIS A 247 13.33 9.60 -13.39
CA HIS A 247 12.47 8.59 -14.01
C HIS A 247 11.04 9.14 -14.27
N LYS A 248 10.37 9.70 -13.25
CA LYS A 248 9.04 10.31 -13.39
C LYS A 248 9.04 11.45 -14.43
N GLN A 249 10.12 12.23 -14.51
CA GLN A 249 10.30 13.29 -15.51
C GLN A 249 10.35 12.72 -16.94
N LYS A 250 11.15 11.66 -17.19
CA LYS A 250 11.27 10.98 -18.51
C LYS A 250 9.94 10.40 -18.99
N VAL A 251 9.21 9.70 -18.11
CA VAL A 251 7.89 9.13 -18.43
C VAL A 251 6.92 10.23 -18.88
N ASN A 252 6.86 11.34 -18.14
CA ASN A 252 5.99 12.47 -18.46
C ASN A 252 6.35 13.14 -19.81
N THR A 253 7.64 13.25 -20.16
CA THR A 253 8.06 13.85 -21.44
C THR A 253 7.87 12.96 -22.67
N ASN A 254 7.84 11.63 -22.50
CA ASN A 254 7.69 10.71 -23.63
C ASN A 254 6.24 10.60 -24.11
N GLY A 255 5.26 10.78 -23.21
CA GLY A 255 3.83 10.72 -23.55
C GLY A 255 3.32 11.84 -24.47
N THR A 256 4.09 12.91 -24.69
CA THR A 256 3.65 14.12 -25.39
C THR A 256 4.16 14.26 -26.84
N ARG A 257 4.81 13.24 -27.42
CA ARG A 257 5.58 13.36 -28.67
C ARG A 257 4.93 12.82 -29.95
N HIS A 258 3.68 12.34 -29.91
CA HIS A 258 2.94 11.92 -31.10
C HIS A 258 1.94 12.97 -31.61
N HIS A 259 2.45 14.09 -32.14
CA HIS A 259 1.80 14.86 -33.22
C HIS A 259 2.71 16.00 -33.72
N ASN A 260 3.55 15.72 -34.75
CA ASN A 260 3.55 16.52 -35.99
C ASN A 260 4.35 15.84 -37.12
N HIS A 261 4.22 16.40 -38.33
CA HIS A 261 4.91 16.13 -39.59
C HIS A 261 4.44 14.91 -40.42
N GLN A 262 3.71 15.21 -41.50
CA GLN A 262 4.33 15.22 -42.83
C GLN A 262 3.75 16.34 -43.72
N HIS A 263 4.36 16.58 -44.87
CA HIS A 263 4.31 17.84 -45.63
C HIS A 263 4.28 17.53 -47.15
N HIS A 264 3.70 18.42 -47.97
CA HIS A 264 3.76 18.43 -49.45
C HIS A 264 3.04 17.26 -50.19
N ASP A 265 2.55 17.39 -51.44
CA ASP A 265 2.63 18.53 -52.39
C ASP A 265 1.54 18.56 -53.50
N ARG A 266 1.56 19.65 -54.31
CA ARG A 266 1.24 19.73 -55.77
C ARG A 266 -0.15 20.20 -56.30
N ARG A 267 -0.14 21.44 -56.83
CA ARG A 267 -0.87 22.08 -57.98
C ARG A 267 -1.38 21.12 -59.10
N THR A 268 -2.39 21.44 -59.95
CA THR A 268 -2.77 22.66 -60.72
C THR A 268 -4.30 22.75 -60.97
N GLN A 269 -4.99 23.92 -61.01
CA GLN A 269 -5.04 24.97 -62.08
C GLN A 269 -5.40 24.42 -63.49
N SER A 270 -6.19 25.05 -64.39
CA SER A 270 -7.01 26.30 -64.46
C SER A 270 -7.81 26.30 -65.81
N ALA A 271 -8.73 27.20 -66.21
CA ALA A 271 -9.77 28.07 -65.58
C ALA A 271 -10.45 28.96 -66.70
N SER A 272 -11.75 29.31 -66.60
CA SER A 272 -12.41 30.38 -67.41
C SER A 272 -13.83 30.73 -66.91
N ASP A 273 -14.43 31.89 -67.19
CA ASP A 273 -13.98 33.31 -67.11
C ASP A 273 -15.24 34.20 -67.36
N ALA A 274 -15.38 35.45 -66.93
CA ALA A 274 -14.58 36.34 -66.05
C ALA A 274 -15.59 37.08 -65.12
N THR A 275 -15.35 38.12 -64.33
CA THR A 275 -14.25 39.10 -64.07
C THR A 275 -14.46 39.52 -62.59
N VAL A 276 -13.53 40.04 -61.78
CA VAL A 276 -12.28 40.83 -61.98
C VAL A 276 -11.15 40.22 -61.12
N SER A 277 -9.93 40.21 -61.64
CA SER A 277 -8.69 39.68 -60.98
C SER A 277 -8.11 40.61 -59.90
N PRO A 278 -7.06 40.21 -59.14
CA PRO A 278 -6.38 38.89 -58.99
C PRO A 278 -6.43 38.33 -57.54
N ASN A 279 -6.05 37.10 -57.15
CA ASN A 279 -5.27 35.99 -57.76
C ASN A 279 -5.80 34.60 -57.29
N SER A 280 -5.95 33.63 -58.21
CA SER A 280 -5.83 32.14 -58.10
C SER A 280 -6.07 31.36 -56.78
N SER A 281 -6.69 30.16 -56.72
CA SER A 281 -7.43 29.32 -57.72
C SER A 281 -7.90 27.96 -57.12
N GLY A 282 -9.11 27.46 -57.45
CA GLY A 282 -9.58 26.05 -57.23
C GLY A 282 -10.31 25.77 -55.90
N ILE A 283 -11.40 24.98 -55.75
CA ILE A 283 -12.31 24.24 -56.68
C ILE A 283 -11.67 23.00 -57.36
N ALA A 284 -12.26 21.79 -57.44
CA ALA A 284 -13.68 21.33 -57.34
C ALA A 284 -13.90 19.98 -56.54
N SER A 285 -15.05 19.30 -56.74
CA SER A 285 -15.56 18.08 -56.06
C SER A 285 -15.69 16.84 -56.97
N THR A 286 -15.90 15.63 -56.41
CA THR A 286 -17.04 14.70 -56.73
C THR A 286 -17.14 13.55 -55.71
N ALA A 287 -18.27 12.83 -55.67
CA ALA A 287 -18.54 11.70 -54.75
C ALA A 287 -18.95 10.42 -55.49
N ALA A 288 -18.65 9.23 -54.94
CA ALA A 288 -19.43 7.99 -55.14
C ALA A 288 -19.01 6.81 -54.21
N THR A 289 -19.96 6.34 -53.38
CA THR A 289 -20.31 4.92 -53.09
C THR A 289 -19.30 3.81 -52.69
N ASN A 290 -19.66 3.13 -51.58
CA ASN A 290 -19.71 1.66 -51.33
C ASN A 290 -18.61 0.90 -50.53
N ALA A 291 -19.11 -0.10 -49.79
CA ALA A 291 -18.46 -1.16 -48.97
C ALA A 291 -17.62 -0.70 -47.75
N ARG A 292 -17.76 -1.21 -46.50
CA ARG A 292 -18.23 -2.47 -45.86
C ARG A 292 -17.09 -3.45 -45.50
N ALA A 293 -17.27 -4.15 -44.37
CA ALA A 293 -16.33 -4.99 -43.61
C ALA A 293 -15.35 -4.13 -42.76
N GLU A 294 -15.37 -4.16 -41.43
CA GLU A 294 -15.19 -5.27 -40.46
C GLU A 294 -13.73 -5.68 -40.26
N SER A 295 -13.14 -5.18 -39.17
CA SER A 295 -12.53 -6.01 -38.11
C SER A 295 -12.30 -5.17 -36.86
N ALA A 296 -12.44 -5.77 -35.68
CA ALA A 296 -12.13 -5.16 -34.40
C ALA A 296 -10.97 -5.94 -33.76
N GLU A 297 -10.01 -5.22 -33.18
CA GLU A 297 -8.99 -5.79 -32.29
C GLU A 297 -8.98 -5.02 -30.97
N GLU A 298 -9.02 -5.75 -29.85
CA GLU A 298 -9.01 -5.19 -28.50
C GLU A 298 -7.57 -4.89 -28.05
N PRO A 299 -7.32 -3.74 -27.38
CA PRO A 299 -6.03 -3.50 -26.73
C PRO A 299 -5.90 -4.33 -25.43
N ALA A 300 -4.85 -5.15 -25.36
CA ALA A 300 -4.64 -6.12 -24.28
C ALA A 300 -4.38 -5.50 -22.87
N PRO A 301 -4.74 -6.20 -21.77
CA PRO A 301 -4.80 -5.62 -20.42
C PRO A 301 -3.44 -5.62 -19.69
N SER A 302 -2.63 -4.58 -19.90
CA SER A 302 -1.32 -4.41 -19.23
C SER A 302 -1.35 -3.64 -17.89
N SER A 303 -2.43 -2.90 -17.60
CA SER A 303 -2.53 -2.00 -16.44
C SER A 303 -2.62 -2.72 -15.09
N GLN A 304 -3.50 -3.72 -14.98
CA GLN A 304 -3.88 -4.37 -13.72
C GLN A 304 -2.70 -4.99 -12.96
N LEU A 305 -1.74 -5.58 -13.69
CA LEU A 305 -0.61 -6.31 -13.10
C LEU A 305 0.33 -5.37 -12.32
N THR A 306 0.46 -4.11 -12.75
CA THR A 306 1.21 -3.09 -12.00
C THR A 306 0.53 -2.68 -10.69
N THR A 307 -0.81 -2.62 -10.67
CA THR A 307 -1.59 -2.29 -9.48
C THR A 307 -1.45 -3.38 -8.43
N VAL A 308 -1.57 -4.65 -8.82
CA VAL A 308 -1.41 -5.79 -7.92
C VAL A 308 0.00 -5.82 -7.30
N LEU A 309 1.05 -5.61 -8.10
CA LEU A 309 2.42 -5.56 -7.59
C LEU A 309 2.65 -4.38 -6.63
N GLY A 310 1.99 -3.24 -6.86
CA GLY A 310 2.02 -2.07 -5.97
C GLY A 310 1.22 -2.22 -4.67
N VAL A 311 0.21 -3.10 -4.64
CA VAL A 311 -0.50 -3.52 -3.41
C VAL A 311 0.32 -4.55 -2.65
N ILE A 312 0.90 -5.54 -3.35
CA ILE A 312 1.80 -6.53 -2.73
C ILE A 312 3.03 -5.85 -2.12
N LYS A 313 3.68 -4.90 -2.80
CA LYS A 313 4.82 -4.17 -2.21
C LYS A 313 4.43 -3.36 -0.96
N ARG A 314 3.25 -2.76 -0.91
CA ARG A 314 2.77 -2.03 0.28
C ARG A 314 2.40 -2.96 1.44
N ARG A 315 1.68 -4.05 1.17
CA ARG A 315 1.44 -5.09 2.18
C ARG A 315 2.76 -5.70 2.68
N LEU A 316 3.73 -5.94 1.79
CA LEU A 316 5.05 -6.43 2.17
C LEU A 316 5.82 -5.41 3.01
N HIS A 317 5.72 -4.10 2.74
CA HIS A 317 6.31 -3.06 3.58
C HIS A 317 5.67 -3.01 4.97
N PHE A 318 4.34 -3.20 5.07
CA PHE A 318 3.64 -3.34 6.35
C PHE A 318 4.13 -4.60 7.11
N PHE A 319 4.31 -5.73 6.41
CA PHE A 319 4.88 -6.94 6.98
C PHE A 319 6.40 -6.87 7.26
N GLN A 320 7.16 -5.99 6.60
CA GLN A 320 8.59 -5.77 6.86
C GLN A 320 8.84 -4.98 8.15
N ASN A 321 7.88 -4.13 8.56
CA ASN A 321 7.91 -3.44 9.86
C ASN A 321 7.36 -4.31 11.00
N ILE A 322 6.88 -5.53 10.73
CA ILE A 322 6.78 -6.54 11.79
C ILE A 322 8.22 -6.96 12.13
N HIS A 323 8.61 -6.69 13.37
CA HIS A 323 9.94 -6.99 13.88
C HIS A 323 10.11 -8.50 14.12
N PHE A 324 10.17 -9.28 13.02
CA PHE A 324 10.41 -10.72 13.07
C PHE A 324 11.75 -10.99 13.76
N SER A 325 11.67 -11.41 15.02
CA SER A 325 12.78 -12.04 15.74
C SER A 325 13.53 -13.01 14.82
N HIS A 326 14.86 -13.06 14.91
CA HIS A 326 15.66 -14.02 14.13
C HIS A 326 15.15 -15.47 14.27
N GLN A 327 14.47 -15.78 15.38
CA GLN A 327 13.78 -17.05 15.62
C GLN A 327 12.57 -17.26 14.68
N THR A 328 11.69 -16.28 14.49
CA THR A 328 10.52 -16.41 13.60
C THR A 328 10.93 -16.40 12.13
N ILE A 329 11.95 -15.65 11.73
CA ILE A 329 12.56 -15.77 10.39
C ILE A 329 13.11 -17.18 10.18
N LEU A 330 13.84 -17.73 11.15
CA LEU A 330 14.35 -19.11 11.10
C LEU A 330 13.22 -20.14 11.01
N ILE A 331 12.13 -19.99 11.75
CA ILE A 331 10.97 -20.91 11.72
C ILE A 331 10.29 -20.86 10.35
N ILE A 332 10.05 -19.66 9.78
CA ILE A 332 9.47 -19.50 8.44
C ILE A 332 10.39 -20.12 7.37
N LEU A 333 11.70 -19.86 7.44
CA LEU A 333 12.69 -20.44 6.53
C LEU A 333 12.76 -21.97 6.64
N LEU A 334 12.70 -22.51 7.87
CA LEU A 334 12.68 -23.95 8.13
C LEU A 334 11.41 -24.59 7.58
N MET A 335 10.23 -23.99 7.76
CA MET A 335 8.95 -24.44 7.21
C MET A 335 8.95 -24.41 5.67
N LEU A 336 9.56 -23.39 5.07
CA LEU A 336 9.73 -23.29 3.61
C LEU A 336 10.69 -24.37 3.08
N LEU A 337 11.78 -24.65 3.80
CA LEU A 337 12.73 -25.73 3.48
C LEU A 337 12.11 -27.14 3.64
N ILE A 338 11.28 -27.34 4.66
CA ILE A 338 10.53 -28.58 4.88
C ILE A 338 9.50 -28.76 3.76
N SER A 339 8.76 -27.71 3.40
CA SER A 339 7.79 -27.73 2.29
C SER A 339 8.46 -27.99 0.94
N ASN A 340 9.60 -27.37 0.64
CA ASN A 340 10.33 -27.67 -0.60
C ASN A 340 10.88 -29.11 -0.61
N LYS A 341 11.35 -29.64 0.52
CA LYS A 341 11.76 -31.05 0.63
C LYS A 341 10.58 -32.04 0.57
N SER A 342 9.36 -31.65 0.96
CA SER A 342 8.17 -32.49 0.82
C SER A 342 7.64 -32.46 -0.62
N LEU A 343 7.66 -31.30 -1.29
CA LEU A 343 7.27 -31.15 -2.71
C LEU A 343 8.14 -31.99 -3.65
N LEU A 344 9.47 -32.03 -3.45
CA LEU A 344 10.34 -32.95 -4.22
C LEU A 344 10.00 -34.44 -4.00
N LYS A 345 9.51 -34.82 -2.82
CA LYS A 345 9.04 -36.21 -2.55
C LYS A 345 7.66 -36.47 -3.15
N LEU A 346 6.78 -35.46 -3.20
CA LEU A 346 5.45 -35.55 -3.81
C LEU A 346 5.51 -35.81 -5.32
N ALA A 347 6.56 -35.33 -6.00
CA ALA A 347 6.80 -35.60 -7.42
C ALA A 347 6.97 -37.11 -7.78
N HIS A 348 7.12 -38.01 -6.81
CA HIS A 348 7.14 -39.47 -7.04
C HIS A 348 5.93 -40.21 -6.45
N PHE A 349 5.05 -39.52 -5.73
CA PHE A 349 3.90 -40.12 -5.03
C PHE A 349 2.85 -40.82 -5.92
N PRO A 350 2.48 -40.35 -7.13
CA PRO A 350 1.37 -40.96 -7.88
C PRO A 350 1.65 -42.40 -8.33
N LYS A 351 2.92 -42.78 -8.55
CA LYS A 351 3.29 -44.17 -8.87
C LYS A 351 3.11 -45.11 -7.67
N CYS A 352 3.50 -44.65 -6.48
CA CYS A 352 3.42 -45.47 -5.25
C CYS A 352 1.97 -45.78 -4.86
N ILE A 353 1.06 -44.80 -4.94
CA ILE A 353 -0.37 -45.01 -4.70
C ILE A 353 -0.96 -46.05 -5.68
N THR A 354 -0.63 -45.97 -6.98
CA THR A 354 -1.17 -46.92 -7.96
C THR A 354 -0.67 -48.35 -7.79
N GLU A 355 0.54 -48.58 -7.27
CA GLU A 355 1.02 -49.92 -6.93
C GLU A 355 0.45 -50.44 -5.61
N MET A 356 0.32 -49.60 -4.58
CA MET A 356 -0.34 -49.99 -3.34
C MET A 356 -1.82 -50.34 -3.57
N TYR A 357 -2.55 -49.55 -4.37
CA TYR A 357 -3.94 -49.86 -4.72
C TYR A 357 -4.07 -51.20 -5.45
N LYS A 358 -3.17 -51.51 -6.39
CA LYS A 358 -3.13 -52.82 -7.07
C LYS A 358 -2.82 -54.00 -6.12
N ARG A 359 -2.02 -53.79 -5.06
CA ARG A 359 -1.72 -54.83 -4.07
C ARG A 359 -2.84 -55.02 -3.04
N VAL A 360 -3.47 -53.95 -2.57
CA VAL A 360 -4.47 -53.98 -1.49
C VAL A 360 -5.87 -54.32 -2.02
N SER A 361 -6.22 -53.91 -3.25
CA SER A 361 -7.51 -54.22 -3.91
C SER A 361 -7.96 -55.70 -3.78
N PRO A 362 -7.15 -56.73 -4.13
CA PRO A 362 -7.59 -58.12 -3.99
C PRO A 362 -7.78 -58.57 -2.54
N GLN A 363 -7.08 -57.97 -1.57
CA GLN A 363 -7.24 -58.27 -0.14
C GLN A 363 -8.49 -57.58 0.44
N LEU A 364 -8.81 -56.38 -0.03
CA LEU A 364 -10.06 -55.70 0.33
C LEU A 364 -11.27 -56.45 -0.24
N ALA A 365 -11.15 -56.99 -1.46
CA ALA A 365 -12.19 -57.80 -2.11
C ALA A 365 -12.44 -59.15 -1.41
N SER A 366 -11.41 -59.78 -0.83
CA SER A 366 -11.59 -61.02 -0.04
C SER A 366 -12.21 -60.73 1.33
N LEU A 367 -11.83 -59.63 1.99
CA LEU A 367 -12.47 -59.18 3.24
C LEU A 367 -13.94 -58.81 3.04
N LEU A 368 -14.28 -58.09 1.96
CA LEU A 368 -15.67 -57.79 1.61
C LEU A 368 -16.50 -59.04 1.31
N ARG A 369 -15.91 -60.07 0.69
CA ARG A 369 -16.58 -61.38 0.49
C ARG A 369 -16.80 -62.17 1.77
N LEU A 370 -15.90 -62.05 2.75
CA LEU A 370 -16.09 -62.63 4.08
C LEU A 370 -17.21 -61.91 4.84
N LEU A 371 -17.25 -60.57 4.77
CA LEU A 371 -18.30 -59.75 5.38
C LEU A 371 -19.67 -59.86 4.68
N SER A 372 -19.72 -60.29 3.41
CA SER A 372 -20.96 -60.61 2.68
C SER A 372 -21.31 -62.10 2.73
N SER A 373 -20.72 -62.87 3.63
CA SER A 373 -20.97 -64.30 3.87
C SER A 373 -21.41 -64.57 5.31
N ILE A 374 -21.79 -63.51 6.03
CA ILE A 374 -22.40 -63.46 7.37
C ILE A 374 -23.75 -62.75 7.20
#